data_AF-A0ABD0Q3J4-F1
#
_entry.id   AF-A0ABD0Q3J4-F1
#
_cell.length_a   1.000
_cell.length_b   1.000
_cell.length_c   1.000
_cell.angle_alpha   90.00
_cell.angle_beta   90.00
_cell.angle_gamma   90.00
#
_symmetry.space_group_name_H-M   'P 1'
#
loop_
_entity.id
_entity.type
_entity.pdbx_description
1 polymer ?
#
loop_
_entity_poly.entity_id
_entity_poly.type
_entity_poly.pdbx_seq_one_letter_code
_entity_poly.pdbx_strand_id
1 'polypeptide(L)'
;EMDSDAEATEQTIQDLKVASDPLYMPDPDPNKIPVNRNLTRKAGYLNIRNKTGLVSSTWERQYFFTQGGNLMSQSRGDVAGGLVMDIDNCSVMAVDSEDRRFCFQITAFDGK
;
A
#
# COMPACT_ATOMS: atom_id res chain seq x y z
N GLU A 1 19.01 -11.75 -32.72
CA GLU A 1 18.32 -12.17 -31.48
C GLU A 1 18.81 -11.36 -30.27
N MET A 2 20.12 -11.35 -29.94
CA MET A 2 20.61 -10.50 -28.83
C MET A 2 20.41 -8.99 -29.07
N ASP A 3 20.64 -8.49 -30.29
CA ASP A 3 20.46 -7.07 -30.60
C ASP A 3 18.98 -6.64 -30.52
N SER A 4 18.07 -7.50 -30.95
CA SER A 4 16.62 -7.23 -30.88
C SER A 4 16.10 -7.18 -29.44
N ASP A 5 16.65 -7.99 -28.54
CA ASP A 5 16.27 -7.98 -27.12
C ASP A 5 16.77 -6.71 -26.40
N ALA A 6 17.96 -6.24 -26.76
CA ALA A 6 18.52 -4.99 -26.26
C ALA A 6 17.67 -3.78 -26.70
N GLU A 7 17.33 -3.71 -27.99
CA GLU A 7 16.44 -2.66 -28.53
C GLU A 7 15.06 -2.66 -27.87
N ALA A 8 14.45 -3.84 -27.68
CA ALA A 8 13.15 -3.95 -27.00
C ALA A 8 13.21 -3.50 -25.54
N THR A 9 14.33 -3.78 -24.85
CA THR A 9 14.56 -3.34 -23.47
C THR A 9 14.70 -1.83 -23.39
N GLU A 10 15.46 -1.21 -24.29
CA GLU A 10 15.62 0.25 -24.35
C GLU A 10 14.29 0.96 -24.61
N GLN A 11 13.49 0.44 -25.56
CA GLN A 11 12.15 0.96 -25.81
C GLN A 11 11.26 0.86 -24.57
N THR A 12 11.26 -0.29 -23.89
CA THR A 12 10.49 -0.51 -22.66
C THR A 12 10.91 0.47 -21.56
N ILE A 13 12.21 0.71 -21.39
CA ILE A 13 12.72 1.69 -20.41
C ILE A 13 12.19 3.09 -20.73
N GLN A 14 12.21 3.49 -22.00
CA GLN A 14 11.76 4.80 -22.42
C GLN A 14 10.25 4.98 -22.19
N ASP A 15 9.46 3.97 -22.54
CA ASP A 15 8.01 3.97 -22.33
C ASP A 15 7.67 4.06 -20.84
N LEU A 16 8.36 3.27 -20.00
CA LEU A 16 8.16 3.29 -18.55
C LEU A 16 8.53 4.64 -17.93
N LYS A 17 9.61 5.28 -18.38
CA LYS A 17 10.00 6.62 -17.91
C LYS A 17 8.90 7.65 -18.17
N VAL A 18 8.39 7.70 -19.41
CA VAL A 18 7.35 8.65 -19.82
C VAL A 18 6.04 8.38 -19.07
N ALA A 19 5.62 7.12 -18.98
CA ALA A 19 4.37 6.76 -18.33
C ALA A 19 4.39 6.95 -16.80
N SER A 20 5.57 6.78 -16.16
CA SER A 20 5.70 6.86 -14.70
C SER A 20 5.92 8.27 -14.18
N ASP A 21 6.31 9.23 -15.02
CA ASP A 21 6.60 10.62 -14.62
C ASP A 21 5.50 11.27 -13.74
N PRO A 22 4.20 11.24 -14.12
CA PRO A 22 3.15 11.81 -13.28
C PRO A 22 2.88 11.03 -11.98
N LEU A 23 3.40 9.80 -11.84
CA LEU A 23 3.16 8.91 -10.71
C LEU A 23 4.17 9.09 -9.57
N TYR A 24 5.25 9.84 -9.78
CA TYR A 24 6.25 10.10 -8.74
C TYR A 24 5.77 11.10 -7.68
N MET A 25 4.74 11.90 -7.97
CA MET A 25 4.14 12.81 -7.00
C MET A 25 3.31 12.02 -5.97
N PRO A 26 3.65 12.08 -4.66
CA PRO A 26 2.96 11.28 -3.64
C PRO A 26 1.47 11.59 -3.45
N ASP A 27 1.05 12.81 -3.81
CA ASP A 27 -0.32 13.31 -3.69
C ASP A 27 -0.75 13.87 -5.05
N PRO A 28 -1.04 13.01 -6.04
CA PRO A 28 -1.36 13.46 -7.39
C PRO A 28 -2.73 14.14 -7.44
N ASP A 29 -2.88 15.10 -8.34
CA ASP A 29 -4.15 15.79 -8.59
C ASP A 29 -5.26 14.76 -8.90
N PRO A 30 -6.35 14.71 -8.10
CA PRO A 30 -7.45 13.77 -8.33
C PRO A 30 -8.15 13.94 -9.68
N ASN A 31 -8.03 15.11 -10.32
CA ASN A 31 -8.54 15.32 -11.68
C ASN A 31 -7.69 14.64 -12.75
N LYS A 32 -6.41 14.39 -12.46
CA LYS A 32 -5.47 13.70 -13.36
C LYS A 32 -5.42 12.19 -13.07
N ILE A 33 -5.47 11.81 -11.79
CA ILE A 33 -5.45 10.41 -11.35
C ILE A 33 -6.63 10.19 -10.40
N PRO A 34 -7.81 9.78 -10.94
CA PRO A 34 -9.01 9.65 -10.15
C PRO A 34 -8.96 8.45 -9.19
N VAL A 35 -9.62 8.60 -8.05
CA VAL A 35 -9.75 7.52 -7.05
C VAL A 35 -10.68 6.43 -7.56
N ASN A 36 -10.17 5.21 -7.71
CA ASN A 36 -11.00 4.04 -8.01
C ASN A 36 -11.65 3.49 -6.73
N ARG A 37 -12.98 3.60 -6.63
CA ARG A 37 -13.78 3.16 -5.49
C ARG A 37 -14.30 1.72 -5.58
N ASN A 38 -13.99 1.02 -6.67
CA ASN A 38 -14.49 -0.34 -6.96
C ASN A 38 -13.37 -1.40 -6.90
N LEU A 39 -12.25 -1.09 -6.24
CA LEU A 39 -11.15 -2.03 -6.08
C LEU A 39 -11.55 -3.16 -5.14
N THR A 40 -11.49 -4.40 -5.63
CA THR A 40 -11.63 -5.62 -4.81
C THR A 40 -10.29 -6.15 -4.30
N ARG A 41 -9.18 -5.54 -4.76
CA ARG A 41 -7.82 -5.85 -4.33
C ARG A 41 -6.97 -4.59 -4.33
N LYS A 42 -6.05 -4.47 -3.38
CA LYS A 42 -5.09 -3.36 -3.31
C LYS A 42 -3.77 -3.83 -2.72
N ALA A 43 -2.68 -3.25 -3.21
CA ALA A 43 -1.35 -3.44 -2.65
C ALA A 43 -0.56 -2.13 -2.69
N GLY A 44 0.31 -1.93 -1.71
CA GLY A 44 1.11 -0.72 -1.60
C GLY A 44 1.80 -0.57 -0.25
N TYR A 45 2.73 0.36 -0.16
CA TYR A 45 3.39 0.66 1.11
C TYR A 45 2.51 1.52 2.01
N LEU A 46 2.41 1.14 3.28
CA LEU A 46 1.79 1.93 4.34
C LEU A 46 2.76 2.03 5.53
N ASN A 47 2.51 2.99 6.41
CA ASN A 47 3.18 3.07 7.70
C ASN A 47 2.27 2.47 8.76
N ILE A 48 2.68 1.37 9.40
CA ILE A 48 1.96 0.77 10.53
C ILE A 48 2.45 1.38 11.85
N ARG A 49 1.51 1.71 12.73
CA ARG A 49 1.81 2.20 14.08
C ARG A 49 1.92 1.02 15.04
N ASN A 50 3.06 0.90 15.70
CA ASN A 50 3.27 -0.05 16.78
C ASN A 50 3.31 0.71 18.10
N LYS A 51 2.27 0.54 18.94
CA LYS A 51 2.22 1.16 20.26
C LYS A 51 3.00 0.30 21.26
N THR A 52 4.12 0.80 21.76
CA THR A 52 4.92 0.13 22.79
C THR A 52 4.63 0.78 24.13
N GLY A 53 3.93 0.07 25.02
CA GLY A 53 3.53 0.63 26.32
C GLY A 53 2.46 1.72 26.21
N LEU A 54 2.44 2.65 27.16
CA LEU A 54 1.34 3.62 27.29
C LEU A 54 1.52 4.87 26.43
N VAL A 55 2.76 5.31 26.22
CA VAL A 55 3.09 6.62 25.62
C VAL A 55 3.92 6.49 24.33
N SER A 56 4.79 5.49 24.23
CA SER A 56 5.65 5.33 23.05
C SER A 56 4.94 4.63 21.90
N SER A 57 5.23 5.12 20.70
CA SER A 57 4.82 4.50 19.44
C SER A 57 5.97 4.58 18.45
N THR A 58 6.02 3.62 17.54
CA THR A 58 6.88 3.67 16.35
C THR A 58 6.02 3.54 15.11
N TRP A 59 6.55 4.02 13.99
CA TRP A 59 5.92 3.89 12.68
C TRP A 59 6.88 3.18 11.74
N GLU A 60 6.43 2.09 11.14
CA GLU A 60 7.26 1.26 10.28
C GLU A 60 6.64 1.15 8.88
N ARG A 61 7.46 1.33 7.84
CA ARG A 61 7.02 1.23 6.44
C ARG A 61 7.08 -0.21 5.97
N GLN A 62 5.93 -0.81 5.69
CA GLN A 62 5.81 -2.19 5.18
C GLN A 62 4.95 -2.24 3.91
N TYR A 63 5.11 -3.29 3.11
CA TYR A 63 4.28 -3.52 1.93
C TYR A 63 3.02 -4.29 2.34
N PHE A 64 1.85 -3.71 2.14
CA PHE A 64 0.57 -4.34 2.45
C PHE A 64 -0.13 -4.80 1.17
N PHE A 65 -0.85 -5.91 1.25
CA PHE A 65 -1.64 -6.42 0.14
C PHE A 65 -2.85 -7.23 0.63
N THR A 66 -3.93 -7.20 -0.13
CA THR A 66 -5.15 -7.98 0.14
C THR A 66 -5.07 -9.36 -0.52
N GLN A 67 -5.34 -10.44 0.21
CA GLN A 67 -5.34 -11.81 -0.31
C GLN A 67 -6.43 -12.67 0.36
N GLY A 68 -7.45 -13.08 -0.41
CA GLY A 68 -8.45 -14.04 0.03
C GLY A 68 -9.16 -13.68 1.35
N GLY A 69 -9.70 -12.46 1.45
CA GLY A 69 -10.37 -11.98 2.68
C GLY A 69 -9.40 -11.45 3.74
N ASN A 70 -8.09 -11.53 3.54
CA ASN A 70 -7.08 -11.09 4.51
C ASN A 70 -6.34 -9.83 4.07
N LEU A 71 -5.93 -9.03 5.05
CA LEU A 71 -4.86 -8.05 4.92
C LEU A 71 -3.54 -8.70 5.32
N MET A 72 -2.57 -8.67 4.42
CA MET A 72 -1.22 -9.20 4.61
C MET A 72 -0.20 -8.05 4.62
N SER A 73 0.94 -8.24 5.29
CA SER A 73 2.09 -7.32 5.18
C SER A 73 3.41 -8.07 5.01
N GLN A 74 4.38 -7.41 4.37
CA GLN A 74 5.75 -7.89 4.22
C GLN A 74 6.72 -6.73 4.38
N SER A 75 7.69 -6.87 5.29
CA SER A 75 8.78 -5.89 5.40
C SER A 75 9.76 -6.04 4.26
N ARG A 76 10.39 -4.92 3.87
CA ARG A 76 11.41 -4.96 2.82
C ARG A 76 12.62 -5.76 3.32
N GLY A 77 12.97 -6.83 2.59
CA GLY A 77 14.08 -7.72 2.93
C GLY A 77 13.63 -9.07 3.47
N ASP A 78 12.37 -9.19 3.88
CA ASP A 78 11.81 -10.46 4.34
C ASP A 78 11.46 -11.37 3.15
N VAL A 79 11.67 -12.68 3.35
CA VAL A 79 11.38 -13.71 2.33
C VAL A 79 9.88 -13.88 2.10
N ALA A 80 9.07 -13.70 3.14
CA ALA A 80 7.62 -13.91 3.08
C ALA A 80 6.87 -12.86 3.90
N GLY A 81 5.64 -12.58 3.49
CA GLY A 81 4.70 -11.76 4.26
C GLY A 81 3.95 -12.57 5.33
N GLY A 82 3.37 -11.86 6.28
CA GLY A 82 2.54 -12.39 7.35
C GLY A 82 1.11 -11.87 7.29
N LEU A 83 0.19 -12.60 7.94
CA LEU A 83 -1.17 -12.16 8.18
C LEU A 83 -1.16 -10.97 9.14
N VAL A 84 -1.79 -9.86 8.74
CA VAL A 84 -2.04 -8.71 9.63
C VAL A 84 -3.38 -8.91 10.32
N MET A 85 -4.44 -9.11 9.53
CA MET A 85 -5.77 -9.40 10.04
C MET A 85 -6.69 -9.96 8.95
N ASP A 86 -7.74 -10.66 9.38
CA ASP A 86 -8.92 -10.92 8.57
C ASP A 86 -9.68 -9.60 8.36
N ILE A 87 -10.05 -9.31 7.11
CA ILE A 87 -10.83 -8.13 6.73
C ILE A 87 -12.23 -8.49 6.25
N ASP A 88 -12.63 -9.76 6.34
CA ASP A 88 -14.02 -10.16 6.18
C ASP A 88 -14.86 -9.58 7.34
N ASN A 89 -15.97 -8.94 6.99
CA ASN A 89 -16.88 -8.26 7.93
C ASN A 89 -16.24 -7.17 8.82
N CYS A 90 -15.04 -6.68 8.51
CA CYS A 90 -14.45 -5.57 9.26
C CYS A 90 -15.10 -4.22 8.91
N SER A 91 -14.79 -3.20 9.71
CA SER A 91 -15.03 -1.79 9.35
C SER A 91 -13.72 -1.03 9.22
N VAL A 92 -13.70 0.00 8.37
CA VAL A 92 -12.54 0.87 8.19
C VAL A 92 -12.97 2.33 8.22
N MET A 93 -12.20 3.17 8.89
CA MET A 93 -12.48 4.60 8.98
C MET A 93 -11.19 5.42 9.01
N ALA A 94 -11.26 6.66 8.52
CA ALA A 94 -10.20 7.65 8.74
C ALA A 94 -10.10 8.01 10.24
N VAL A 95 -8.89 8.24 10.72
CA VAL A 95 -8.62 8.58 12.12
C VAL A 95 -7.55 9.66 12.23
N ASP A 96 -7.63 10.47 13.27
CA ASP A 96 -6.53 11.36 13.67
C ASP A 96 -5.55 10.57 14.56
N SER A 97 -4.28 10.53 14.18
CA SER A 97 -3.26 9.83 14.96
C SER A 97 -1.93 10.58 14.92
N GLU A 98 -1.53 11.16 16.05
CA GLU A 98 -0.24 11.85 16.22
C GLU A 98 0.04 12.92 15.15
N ASP A 99 -0.99 13.69 14.78
CA ASP A 99 -0.93 14.76 13.77
C ASP A 99 -0.45 14.29 12.37
N ARG A 100 -0.55 12.98 12.08
CA ARG A 100 -0.20 12.42 10.77
C ARG A 100 -1.40 12.45 9.82
N ARG A 101 -1.13 12.82 8.57
CA ARG A 101 -2.13 12.82 7.49
C ARG A 101 -2.42 11.41 7.00
N PHE A 102 -3.64 11.23 6.49
CA PHE A 102 -4.11 10.02 5.80
C PHE A 102 -4.06 8.74 6.67
N CYS A 103 -4.20 8.89 7.99
CA CYS A 103 -4.33 7.75 8.89
C CYS A 103 -5.73 7.15 8.78
N PHE A 104 -5.78 5.82 8.84
CA PHE A 104 -7.03 5.06 8.92
C PHE A 104 -6.82 3.87 9.88
N GLN A 105 -7.92 3.37 10.42
CA GLN A 105 -7.94 2.22 11.30
C GLN A 105 -8.95 1.21 10.80
N ILE A 106 -8.58 -0.06 10.85
CA ILE A 106 -9.47 -1.19 10.62
C ILE A 106 -9.87 -1.75 11.98
N THR A 107 -11.16 -1.97 12.17
CA THR A 107 -11.73 -2.59 13.37
C THR A 107 -12.33 -3.92 12.96
N ALA A 108 -11.80 -5.01 13.51
CA ALA A 108 -12.36 -6.35 13.31
C ALA A 108 -13.77 -6.42 13.90
N PHE A 109 -14.63 -7.25 13.31
CA PHE A 109 -15.91 -7.58 13.92
C PHE A 109 -15.69 -8.53 15.09
N ASP A 110 -16.14 -8.15 16.29
CA ASP A 110 -15.98 -8.95 17.50
C ASP A 110 -17.17 -9.88 17.79
N GLY A 111 -18.16 -9.93 16.88
CA GLY A 111 -19.28 -10.87 16.98
C GLY A 111 -20.37 -10.49 17.98
N LYS A 112 -20.30 -9.29 18.60
CA LYS A 112 -21.24 -8.85 19.64
C LYS A 112 -22.32 -7.91 19.14
#